data_AF-A0A3B0SPW0-F1
#
_entry.id   AF-A0A3B0SPW0-F1
#
_cell.length_a   1.000
_cell.length_b   1.000
_cell.length_c   1.000
_cell.angle_alpha   90.00
_cell.angle_beta   90.00
_cell.angle_gamma   90.00
#
_symmetry.space_group_name_H-M   'P 1'
#
loop_
_entity.id
_entity.type
_entity.pdbx_description
1 polymer ?
#
loop_
_entity_poly.entity_id
_entity_poly.type
_entity_poly.pdbx_seq_one_letter_code
_entity_poly.pdbx_strand_id
1 'polypeptide(L)'
;MSDTKTTIVEITDTARDKILELRDSEGLPDLHLGLRITGVGPQGFVYETSFLRQEDIGSTDIVEDHGGLPVAISLDSVEGLRGAVLDLSGDGGGPGLVMRNPNVPTPTLADSDLGDLELTGTPEEKVRTLLMERINPAIASHGGVANLIAVEGSVAQLELGGGCQG
;
A
#
# COMPACT_ATOMS: atom_id res chain seq x y z
N MET A 1 -12.89 20.91 -18.70
CA MET A 1 -11.68 21.40 -18.02
C MET A 1 -11.90 21.09 -16.56
N SER A 2 -11.31 20.00 -16.08
CA SER A 2 -11.54 19.52 -14.71
C SER A 2 -10.64 20.30 -13.76
N ASP A 3 -11.26 20.96 -12.80
CA ASP A 3 -10.64 21.65 -11.69
C ASP A 3 -9.71 20.67 -10.97
N THR A 4 -8.39 20.85 -11.08
CA THR A 4 -7.43 19.94 -10.46
C THR A 4 -7.28 20.31 -8.99
N LYS A 5 -8.33 20.05 -8.21
CA LYS A 5 -8.22 19.95 -6.77
C LYS A 5 -7.24 18.81 -6.47
N THR A 6 -6.18 19.08 -5.71
CA THR A 6 -5.23 18.04 -5.31
C THR A 6 -5.94 17.07 -4.37
N THR A 7 -6.43 15.96 -4.90
CA THR A 7 -7.03 14.87 -4.13
C THR A 7 -5.98 13.83 -3.77
N ILE A 8 -6.22 13.09 -2.68
CA ILE A 8 -5.37 11.99 -2.24
C ILE A 8 -5.49 10.83 -3.21
N VAL A 9 -6.72 10.48 -3.56
CA VAL A 9 -7.07 9.42 -4.53
C VAL A 9 -7.80 10.04 -5.70
N GLU A 10 -7.64 9.52 -6.91
CA GLU A 10 -8.47 9.86 -8.07
C GLU A 10 -9.56 8.80 -8.22
N ILE A 11 -10.78 9.22 -8.54
CA ILE A 11 -11.89 8.29 -8.87
C ILE A 11 -12.31 8.58 -10.30
N THR A 12 -12.22 7.56 -11.18
CA THR A 12 -12.64 7.73 -12.57
C THR A 12 -14.15 7.98 -12.66
N ASP A 13 -14.59 8.65 -13.73
CA ASP A 13 -16.01 8.93 -13.94
C ASP A 13 -16.86 7.63 -13.91
N THR A 14 -16.36 6.57 -14.55
CA THR A 14 -17.01 5.25 -14.59
C THR A 14 -17.12 4.60 -13.23
N ALA A 15 -16.08 4.69 -12.40
CA ALA A 15 -16.13 4.18 -11.03
C ALA A 15 -17.07 5.01 -10.15
N ARG A 16 -16.97 6.36 -10.23
CA ARG A 16 -17.84 7.27 -9.48
C ARG A 16 -19.30 7.00 -9.78
N ASP A 17 -19.68 6.95 -11.05
CA ASP A 17 -21.08 6.75 -11.44
C ASP A 17 -21.60 5.40 -10.94
N LYS A 18 -20.78 4.35 -10.98
CA LYS A 18 -21.14 3.04 -10.42
C LYS A 18 -21.28 3.06 -8.89
N ILE A 19 -20.39 3.75 -8.20
CA ILE A 19 -20.44 3.88 -6.73
C ILE A 19 -21.67 4.67 -6.31
N LEU A 20 -22.02 5.75 -7.02
CA LEU A 20 -23.24 6.51 -6.79
C LEU A 20 -24.49 5.65 -6.99
N GLU A 21 -24.55 4.85 -8.06
CA GLU A 21 -25.64 3.88 -8.28
C GLU A 21 -25.78 2.89 -7.10
N LEU A 22 -24.66 2.33 -6.65
CA LEU A 22 -24.65 1.40 -5.50
C LEU A 22 -25.10 2.11 -4.21
N ARG A 23 -24.61 3.32 -3.95
CA ARG A 23 -24.98 4.12 -2.78
C ARG A 23 -26.47 4.42 -2.75
N ASP A 24 -27.02 4.84 -3.87
CA ASP A 24 -28.42 5.22 -3.97
C ASP A 24 -29.34 3.98 -3.83
N SER A 25 -28.85 2.79 -4.20
CA SER A 25 -29.55 1.51 -4.00
C SER A 25 -29.67 1.08 -2.53
N GLU A 26 -28.81 1.58 -1.65
CA GLU A 26 -28.92 1.35 -0.19
C GLU A 26 -30.19 2.00 0.40
N GLY A 27 -30.77 2.99 -0.29
CA GLY A 27 -31.97 3.70 0.17
C GLY A 27 -31.73 4.56 1.42
N LEU A 28 -30.46 4.84 1.73
CA LEU A 28 -30.05 5.68 2.86
C LEU A 28 -29.45 6.99 2.34
N PRO A 29 -29.88 8.15 2.88
CA PRO A 29 -29.30 9.44 2.50
C PRO A 29 -27.90 9.62 3.13
N ASP A 30 -27.14 10.56 2.57
CA ASP A 30 -25.91 11.12 3.15
C ASP A 30 -24.79 10.12 3.47
N LEU A 31 -24.73 9.02 2.72
CA LEU A 31 -23.66 8.04 2.83
C LEU A 31 -22.36 8.53 2.17
N HIS A 32 -21.26 8.24 2.85
CA HIS A 32 -19.89 8.44 2.36
C HIS A 32 -19.30 7.11 1.90
N LEU A 33 -18.45 7.13 0.88
CA LEU A 33 -17.59 6.00 0.58
C LEU A 33 -16.42 6.00 1.56
N GLY A 34 -16.38 5.04 2.49
CA GLY A 34 -15.19 4.75 3.28
C GLY A 34 -14.13 4.06 2.44
N LEU A 35 -12.88 4.51 2.51
CA LEU A 35 -11.73 3.91 1.84
C LEU A 35 -10.56 3.78 2.82
N ARG A 36 -10.04 2.56 2.98
CA ARG A 36 -8.86 2.30 3.81
C ARG A 36 -7.97 1.20 3.26
N ILE A 37 -6.70 1.23 3.65
CA ILE A 37 -5.77 0.12 3.55
C ILE A 37 -5.91 -0.71 4.84
N THR A 38 -6.17 -2.01 4.71
CA THR A 38 -6.33 -2.94 5.85
C THR A 38 -5.11 -3.80 6.08
N GLY A 39 -4.19 -3.86 5.13
CA GLY A 39 -2.95 -4.61 5.26
C GLY A 39 -2.15 -4.69 3.97
N VAL A 40 -1.22 -5.64 3.95
CA VAL A 40 -0.36 -5.94 2.80
C VAL A 40 -0.52 -7.41 2.45
N GLY A 41 -0.85 -7.69 1.19
CA GLY A 41 -0.97 -9.02 0.63
C GLY A 41 0.07 -9.28 -0.46
N PRO A 42 0.01 -10.46 -1.12
CA PRO A 42 0.99 -10.86 -2.13
C PRO A 42 1.10 -9.92 -3.33
N GLN A 43 0.06 -9.12 -3.58
CA GLN A 43 -0.05 -8.20 -4.73
C GLN A 43 0.03 -6.72 -4.32
N GLY A 44 0.45 -6.41 -3.10
CA GLY A 44 0.53 -5.05 -2.57
C GLY A 44 -0.50 -4.77 -1.47
N PHE A 45 -0.91 -3.51 -1.32
CA PHE A 45 -1.90 -3.14 -0.30
C PHE A 45 -3.24 -3.87 -0.49
N VAL A 46 -3.86 -4.24 0.62
CA VAL A 46 -5.24 -4.73 0.67
C VAL A 46 -6.13 -3.55 1.03
N TYR A 47 -7.16 -3.31 0.22
CA TYR A 47 -8.08 -2.20 0.39
C TYR A 47 -9.44 -2.71 0.88
N GLU A 48 -10.11 -1.88 1.67
CA GLU A 48 -11.49 -2.06 2.05
C GLU A 48 -12.28 -0.81 1.68
N THR A 49 -13.47 -1.04 1.11
CA THR A 49 -14.43 0.01 0.77
C THR A 49 -15.80 -0.35 1.34
N SER A 50 -16.47 0.61 1.95
CA SER A 50 -17.81 0.45 2.51
C SER A 50 -18.59 1.77 2.46
N PHE A 51 -19.91 1.73 2.59
CA PHE A 51 -20.68 2.95 2.81
C PHE A 51 -20.78 3.25 4.30
N LEU A 52 -20.42 4.47 4.68
CA LEU A 52 -20.40 4.95 6.06
C LEU A 52 -21.44 6.05 6.24
N ARG A 53 -22.12 6.08 7.38
CA ARG A 53 -22.86 7.28 7.80
C ARG A 53 -21.89 8.30 8.36
N GLN A 54 -22.33 9.56 8.39
CA GLN A 54 -21.55 10.67 8.95
C GLN A 54 -21.01 10.39 10.37
N GLU A 55 -21.77 9.67 11.19
CA GLU A 55 -21.41 9.31 12.57
C GLU A 55 -20.36 8.19 12.68
N ASP A 56 -20.18 7.40 11.62
CA ASP A 56 -19.22 6.29 11.55
C ASP A 56 -17.85 6.74 10.99
N ILE A 57 -17.76 7.97 10.47
CA ILE A 57 -16.52 8.53 9.96
C ILE A 57 -15.58 8.81 11.13
N GLY A 58 -14.34 8.31 11.05
CA GLY A 58 -13.33 8.53 12.07
C GLY A 58 -13.03 10.02 12.24
N SER A 59 -12.83 10.47 13.47
CA SER A 59 -12.55 11.89 13.76
C SER A 59 -11.29 12.45 13.10
N THR A 60 -10.40 11.57 12.66
CA THR A 60 -9.14 11.89 11.96
C THR A 60 -9.21 11.65 10.45
N ASP A 61 -10.31 11.06 9.96
CA ASP A 61 -10.44 10.71 8.56
C ASP A 61 -10.51 11.97 7.69
N ILE A 62 -9.92 11.89 6.51
CA ILE A 62 -9.93 12.98 5.55
C ILE A 62 -11.11 12.76 4.61
N VAL A 63 -12.04 13.71 4.58
CA VAL A 63 -13.18 13.66 3.67
C VAL A 63 -12.91 14.50 2.42
N GLU A 64 -12.98 13.87 1.26
CA GLU A 64 -12.85 14.50 -0.05
C GLU A 64 -14.17 14.40 -0.82
N ASP A 65 -14.57 15.48 -1.48
CA ASP A 65 -15.68 15.44 -2.44
C ASP A 65 -15.14 15.14 -3.84
N HIS A 66 -15.68 14.08 -4.44
CA HIS A 66 -15.38 13.61 -5.78
C HIS A 66 -16.59 13.80 -6.70
N GLY A 67 -17.00 15.05 -6.88
CA GLY A 67 -18.12 15.39 -7.77
C GLY A 67 -19.48 14.88 -7.25
N GLY A 68 -19.76 15.09 -5.96
CA GLY A 68 -20.99 14.64 -5.30
C GLY A 68 -20.92 13.23 -4.69
N LEU A 69 -19.77 12.56 -4.81
CA LEU A 69 -19.42 11.40 -4.03
C LEU A 69 -18.48 11.83 -2.89
N PRO A 70 -18.97 11.95 -1.64
CA PRO A 70 -18.09 12.22 -0.52
C PRO A 70 -17.37 10.92 -0.12
N VAL A 71 -16.05 11.00 0.00
CA VAL A 71 -15.15 9.86 0.25
C VAL A 71 -14.40 10.13 1.56
N ALA A 72 -14.56 9.25 2.54
CA ALA A 72 -13.85 9.28 3.82
C ALA A 72 -12.64 8.35 3.77
N ILE A 73 -11.44 8.93 3.85
CA ILE A 73 -10.17 8.22 3.77
C ILE A 73 -9.56 8.14 5.17
N SER A 74 -9.31 6.92 5.66
CA SER A 74 -8.66 6.73 6.95
C SER A 74 -7.26 7.38 6.99
N LEU A 75 -6.95 8.11 8.06
CA LEU A 75 -5.70 8.89 8.16
C LEU A 75 -4.44 8.03 7.94
N ASP A 76 -4.43 6.81 8.51
CA ASP A 76 -3.34 5.84 8.37
C ASP A 76 -3.12 5.36 6.92
N SER A 77 -4.12 5.51 6.06
CA SER A 77 -4.09 5.05 4.67
C SER A 77 -3.68 6.15 3.69
N VAL A 78 -3.65 7.42 4.12
CA VAL A 78 -3.44 8.59 3.25
C VAL A 78 -2.12 8.49 2.49
N GLU A 79 -1.02 8.20 3.17
CA GLU A 79 0.29 8.11 2.50
C GLU A 79 0.34 6.97 1.49
N GLY A 80 -0.26 5.82 1.83
CA GLY A 80 -0.35 4.68 0.95
C GLY A 80 -1.30 4.87 -0.23
N LEU A 81 -2.23 5.83 -0.17
CA LEU A 81 -3.23 6.08 -1.23
C LEU A 81 -2.91 7.29 -2.12
N ARG A 82 -1.90 8.09 -1.78
CA ARG A 82 -1.56 9.30 -2.56
C ARG A 82 -1.25 8.97 -4.02
N GLY A 83 -2.02 9.54 -4.94
CA GLY A 83 -1.88 9.32 -6.38
C GLY A 83 -2.44 7.97 -6.84
N ALA A 84 -3.14 7.22 -5.99
CA ALA A 84 -3.88 6.05 -6.40
C ALA A 84 -5.11 6.44 -7.23
N VAL A 85 -5.52 5.55 -8.13
CA VAL A 85 -6.69 5.71 -8.99
C VAL A 85 -7.65 4.55 -8.75
N LEU A 86 -8.86 4.85 -8.30
CA LEU A 86 -9.97 3.91 -8.21
C LEU A 86 -10.76 3.93 -9.51
N ASP A 87 -10.85 2.77 -10.16
CA ASP A 87 -11.48 2.60 -11.46
C ASP A 87 -12.44 1.39 -11.47
N LEU A 88 -13.15 1.19 -12.57
CA LEU A 88 -14.07 0.07 -12.78
C LEU A 88 -13.45 -0.93 -13.78
N SER A 89 -13.33 -2.19 -13.35
CA SER A 89 -12.85 -3.28 -14.20
C SER A 89 -13.93 -3.73 -15.18
N GLY A 90 -13.52 -4.06 -16.41
CA GLY A 90 -14.39 -4.53 -17.50
C GLY A 90 -14.26 -6.01 -17.79
N ASP A 91 -13.42 -6.71 -17.04
CA ASP A 91 -13.02 -8.10 -17.26
C ASP A 91 -14.08 -9.10 -16.81
N GLY A 92 -14.98 -9.47 -17.72
CA GLY A 92 -15.59 -10.80 -17.90
C GLY A 92 -16.48 -11.42 -16.79
N GLY A 93 -16.31 -11.05 -15.52
CA GLY A 93 -17.06 -11.56 -14.37
C GLY A 93 -18.11 -10.58 -13.82
N GLY A 94 -18.20 -9.38 -14.39
CA GLY A 94 -19.02 -8.26 -13.92
C GLY A 94 -18.16 -7.06 -13.52
N PRO A 95 -18.73 -5.85 -13.45
CA PRO A 95 -17.97 -4.65 -13.12
C PRO A 95 -17.51 -4.69 -11.65
N GLY A 96 -16.21 -4.88 -11.42
CA GLY A 96 -15.59 -4.82 -10.10
C GLY A 96 -14.78 -3.54 -9.93
N LEU A 97 -14.73 -2.95 -8.73
CA LEU A 97 -13.82 -1.84 -8.48
C LEU A 97 -12.36 -2.33 -8.48
N VAL A 98 -11.47 -1.58 -9.14
CA VAL A 98 -10.05 -1.86 -9.21
C VAL A 98 -9.24 -0.66 -8.75
N MET A 99 -8.27 -0.90 -7.87
CA MET A 99 -7.36 0.14 -7.35
C MET A 99 -6.02 0.05 -8.07
N ARG A 100 -5.62 1.12 -8.77
CA ARG A 100 -4.30 1.29 -9.37
C ARG A 100 -3.49 2.23 -8.50
N ASN A 101 -2.57 1.68 -7.72
CA ASN A 101 -1.82 2.46 -6.74
C ASN A 101 -0.33 2.54 -7.11
N PRO A 102 0.25 3.74 -7.29
CA PRO A 102 1.68 3.88 -7.57
C PRO A 102 2.55 3.61 -6.32
N ASN A 103 1.95 3.63 -5.14
CA ASN A 103 2.65 3.33 -3.89
C ASN A 103 2.75 1.82 -3.71
N VAL A 104 3.96 1.38 -3.36
CA VAL A 104 4.21 0.00 -2.93
C VAL A 104 4.32 -0.03 -1.42
N PRO A 105 3.73 -1.03 -0.74
CA PRO A 105 3.98 -1.20 0.68
C PRO A 105 5.47 -1.36 0.90
N THR A 106 6.02 -0.60 1.83
CA THR A 106 7.35 -0.90 2.34
C THR A 106 7.31 -2.33 2.84
N PRO A 107 8.25 -3.21 2.44
CA PRO A 107 8.33 -4.53 3.02
C PRO A 107 8.65 -4.35 4.50
N THR A 108 7.61 -4.33 5.33
CA THR A 108 7.76 -4.50 6.76
C THR A 108 8.21 -5.94 6.91
N LEU A 109 9.48 -6.16 7.27
CA LEU A 109 9.87 -7.44 7.81
C LEU A 109 8.95 -7.66 9.00
N ALA A 110 8.03 -8.63 8.91
CA ALA A 110 7.33 -9.04 10.12
C ALA A 110 8.39 -9.58 11.08
N ASP A 111 8.22 -9.38 12.39
CA ASP A 111 9.07 -10.06 13.39
C ASP A 111 9.14 -11.58 13.12
N SER A 112 8.07 -12.15 12.53
CA SER A 112 8.02 -13.54 12.09
C SER A 112 8.90 -13.90 10.89
N ASP A 113 9.25 -12.94 10.02
CA ASP A 113 10.16 -13.14 8.88
C ASP A 113 11.64 -13.09 9.28
N LEU A 114 11.93 -12.47 10.43
CA LEU A 114 13.23 -12.51 11.10
C LEU A 114 13.44 -13.81 11.90
N GLY A 115 12.39 -14.58 12.20
CA GLY A 115 12.52 -15.80 13.00
C GLY A 115 13.22 -15.55 14.35
N ASP A 116 14.08 -16.46 14.79
CA ASP A 116 14.91 -16.31 16.00
C ASP A 116 16.16 -15.41 15.77
N LEU A 117 16.25 -14.62 14.70
CA LEU A 117 17.40 -13.74 14.49
C LEU A 117 17.43 -12.66 15.58
N GLU A 118 18.32 -12.86 16.55
CA GLU A 118 18.59 -11.87 17.58
C GLU A 118 19.45 -10.74 17.00
N LEU A 119 18.81 -9.69 16.51
CA LEU A 119 19.47 -8.50 15.99
C LEU A 119 20.00 -7.63 17.15
N THR A 120 21.08 -8.08 17.77
CA THR A 120 21.78 -7.38 18.86
C THR A 120 22.94 -6.52 18.34
N GLY A 121 23.36 -5.55 19.16
CA GLY A 121 24.49 -4.68 18.86
C GLY A 121 24.15 -3.43 18.04
N THR A 122 25.17 -2.90 17.38
CA THR A 122 25.14 -1.71 16.52
C THR A 122 24.33 -1.94 15.24
N PRO A 123 23.80 -0.88 14.58
CA PRO A 123 23.12 -1.02 13.29
C PRO A 123 23.92 -1.81 12.25
N GLU A 124 25.24 -1.61 12.19
CA GLU A 124 26.18 -2.31 11.33
C GLU A 124 26.20 -3.81 11.64
N GLU A 125 26.25 -4.18 12.92
CA GLU A 125 26.22 -5.57 13.37
C GLU A 125 24.89 -6.23 13.00
N LYS A 126 23.77 -5.55 13.23
CA LYS A 126 22.43 -6.05 12.86
C LYS A 126 22.32 -6.30 11.37
N VAL A 127 22.75 -5.33 10.54
CA VAL A 127 22.70 -5.46 9.08
C VAL A 127 23.63 -6.60 8.63
N ARG A 128 24.82 -6.72 9.21
CA ARG A 128 25.75 -7.81 8.88
C ARG A 128 25.18 -9.18 9.24
N THR A 129 24.58 -9.33 10.42
CA THR A 129 23.93 -10.58 10.84
C THR A 129 22.78 -10.94 9.89
N LEU A 130 21.92 -9.98 9.55
CA LEU A 130 20.83 -10.19 8.60
C LEU A 130 21.35 -10.64 7.22
N LEU A 131 22.40 -10.00 6.71
CA LEU A 131 23.01 -10.38 5.43
C LEU A 131 23.58 -11.80 5.47
N MET A 132 24.28 -12.18 6.54
CA MET A 132 24.94 -13.48 6.65
C MET A 132 23.97 -14.63 6.90
N GLU A 133 22.98 -14.44 7.77
CA GLU A 133 22.12 -15.54 8.24
C GLU A 133 20.83 -15.68 7.43
N ARG A 134 20.38 -14.61 6.75
CA ARG A 134 19.11 -14.64 6.03
C ARG A 134 19.24 -14.32 4.54
N ILE A 135 19.86 -13.20 4.19
CA ILE A 135 19.88 -12.73 2.78
C ILE A 135 20.82 -13.57 1.92
N ASN A 136 22.09 -13.70 2.31
CA ASN A 136 23.09 -14.45 1.53
C ASN A 136 22.70 -15.92 1.31
N PRO A 137 22.20 -16.66 2.30
CA PRO A 137 21.69 -18.02 2.06
C PRO A 137 20.54 -18.06 1.03
N ALA A 138 19.65 -17.05 1.02
CA ALA A 138 18.52 -17.00 0.10
C ALA A 138 18.95 -16.67 -1.35
N ILE A 139 19.98 -15.84 -1.54
CA ILE A 139 20.46 -15.44 -2.88
C ILE A 139 21.61 -16.31 -3.39
N ALA A 140 22.29 -17.08 -2.52
CA ALA A 140 23.41 -17.95 -2.88
C ALA A 140 23.05 -19.00 -3.93
N SER A 141 21.81 -19.50 -3.94
CA SER A 141 21.30 -20.44 -4.95
C SER A 141 21.32 -19.86 -6.38
N HIS A 142 21.33 -18.54 -6.50
CA HIS A 142 21.48 -17.81 -7.77
C HIS A 142 22.91 -17.26 -7.96
N GLY A 143 23.87 -17.72 -7.15
CA GLY A 143 25.25 -17.26 -7.16
C GLY A 143 25.45 -15.86 -6.57
N GLY A 144 24.41 -15.25 -6.00
CA GLY A 144 24.45 -13.91 -5.42
C GLY A 144 25.12 -13.87 -4.04
N VAL A 145 25.74 -12.73 -3.72
CA VAL A 145 26.24 -12.39 -2.39
C VAL A 145 26.10 -10.89 -2.16
N ALA A 146 25.80 -10.48 -0.94
CA ALA A 146 25.75 -9.10 -0.51
C ALA A 146 26.66 -8.90 0.70
N ASN A 147 27.52 -7.87 0.64
CA ASN A 147 28.46 -7.49 1.68
C ASN A 147 28.15 -6.06 2.16
N LEU A 148 28.24 -5.82 3.46
CA LEU A 148 28.07 -4.49 4.04
C LEU A 148 29.36 -3.67 3.89
N ILE A 149 29.29 -2.50 3.27
CA ILE A 149 30.40 -1.55 3.15
C ILE A 149 30.40 -0.57 4.32
N ALA A 150 29.27 0.08 4.56
CA ALA A 150 29.12 1.09 5.61
C ALA A 150 27.65 1.25 6.03
N VAL A 151 27.43 1.76 7.24
CA VAL A 151 26.13 2.28 7.67
C VAL A 151 26.33 3.73 8.10
N GLU A 152 25.50 4.62 7.55
CA GLU A 152 25.50 6.05 7.85
C GLU A 152 24.09 6.44 8.28
N GLY A 153 23.89 6.57 9.60
CA GLY A 153 22.56 6.83 10.17
C GLY A 153 21.57 5.71 9.85
N SER A 154 20.59 5.99 8.99
CA SER A 154 19.56 5.04 8.54
C SER A 154 19.84 4.45 7.16
N VAL A 155 21.00 4.72 6.55
CA VAL A 155 21.36 4.26 5.21
C VAL A 155 22.48 3.24 5.29
N ALA A 156 22.30 2.06 4.69
CA ALA A 156 23.34 1.04 4.56
C ALA A 156 23.84 0.97 3.10
N GLN A 157 25.15 1.06 2.90
CA GLN A 157 25.80 0.82 1.61
C GLN A 157 26.22 -0.64 1.50
N LEU A 158 25.79 -1.29 0.43
CA LEU A 158 26.05 -2.70 0.16
C LEU A 158 26.87 -2.87 -1.11
N GLU A 159 27.84 -3.77 -1.07
CA GLU A 159 28.47 -4.32 -2.26
C GLU A 159 27.73 -5.59 -2.65
N LEU A 160 27.11 -5.59 -3.83
CA LEU A 160 26.48 -6.78 -4.38
C LEU A 160 27.48 -7.48 -5.31
N GLY A 161 27.73 -8.75 -5.04
CA GLY A 161 28.55 -9.63 -5.84
C GLY A 161 27.76 -10.86 -6.30
N GLY A 162 28.34 -11.63 -7.21
CA GLY A 162 27.73 -12.83 -7.75
C GLY A 162 27.59 -12.78 -9.26
N GLY A 163 28.20 -13.77 -9.92
CA GLY A 163 28.28 -13.85 -11.38
C GLY A 163 27.34 -14.92 -11.92
N CYS A 164 26.77 -14.63 -13.09
CA CYS A 164 26.11 -15.59 -13.97
C CYS A 164 26.81 -16.95 -13.95
N GLN A 165 26.09 -17.98 -13.52
CA GLN A 165 26.26 -19.30 -14.10
C GLN A 165 24.96 -19.56 -14.86
N GLY A 166 25.07 -19.64 -16.19
CA GLY A 166 24.02 -20.23 -17.01
C GLY A 166 23.88 -21.73 -16.75
#